data_AF-A0A8T5DBC5-F1
#
_entry.id   AF-A0A8T5DBC5-F1
#
_cell.length_a   1.000
_cell.length_b   1.000
_cell.length_c   1.000
_cell.angle_alpha   90.00
_cell.angle_beta   90.00
_cell.angle_gamma   90.00
#
_symmetry.space_group_name_H-M   'P 1'
#
loop_
_entity.id
_entity.type
_entity.pdbx_description
1 polymer ?
#
loop_
_entity_poly.entity_id
_entity_poly.type
_entity_poly.pdbx_seq_one_letter_code
_entity_poly.pdbx_strand_id
1 'polypeptide(L)'
;MRNGKLFLVVFISICISIPSVWAQLDLGSLADDAFTAISVAEDAGGEVGDLLDGLNEALLLMESGSDVNMTDARSILDAVLVDAEAVRVAGVQQGTSEAVIAVIKVVVLVGLAVVVWLRGDDYFWRLWRRTKRGYVFE
;
A
#
# COMPACT_ATOMS: atom_id res chain seq x y z
N MET A 1 22.52 -52.53 30.00
CA MET A 1 23.29 -51.45 29.32
C MET A 1 22.88 -51.17 27.87
N ARG A 2 21.80 -51.75 27.32
CA ARG A 2 21.36 -51.51 25.91
C ARG A 2 20.42 -50.31 25.73
N ASN A 3 19.68 -49.94 26.78
CA ASN A 3 18.60 -48.93 26.69
C ASN A 3 19.10 -47.48 26.85
N GLY A 4 20.24 -47.26 27.52
CA GLY A 4 20.83 -45.91 27.68
C GLY A 4 21.40 -45.32 26.39
N LYS A 5 21.88 -46.18 25.47
CA LYS A 5 22.37 -45.76 24.15
C LYS A 5 21.23 -45.32 23.23
N LEU A 6 20.07 -45.97 23.32
CA LEU A 6 18.86 -45.60 22.58
C LEU A 6 18.31 -44.24 23.05
N PHE A 7 18.29 -43.98 24.36
CA PHE A 7 17.87 -42.69 24.91
C PHE A 7 18.78 -41.54 24.44
N LEU A 8 20.09 -41.76 24.41
CA LEU A 8 21.06 -40.74 24.00
C LEU A 8 20.93 -40.39 22.50
N VAL A 9 20.70 -41.37 21.64
CA VAL A 9 20.50 -41.16 20.20
C VAL A 9 19.19 -40.43 19.93
N VAL A 10 18.11 -40.77 20.63
CA VAL A 10 16.82 -40.06 20.51
C VAL A 10 16.94 -38.62 21.01
N PHE A 11 17.64 -38.39 22.13
CA PHE A 11 17.83 -37.04 22.68
C PHE A 11 18.68 -36.16 21.75
N ILE A 12 19.75 -36.70 21.16
CA ILE A 12 20.57 -35.99 20.17
C ILE A 12 19.76 -35.69 18.89
N SER A 13 18.97 -36.65 18.41
CA SER A 13 18.11 -36.44 17.23
C SER A 13 17.05 -35.36 17.48
N ILE A 14 16.45 -35.32 18.67
CA ILE A 14 15.51 -34.27 19.06
C ILE A 14 16.24 -32.92 19.10
N CYS A 15 17.43 -32.84 19.71
CA CYS A 15 18.21 -31.60 19.76
C CYS A 15 18.64 -31.06 18.40
N ILE A 16 18.83 -31.92 17.39
CA ILE A 16 19.18 -31.50 16.02
C ILE A 16 17.95 -30.99 15.25
N SER A 17 16.75 -31.44 15.60
CA SER A 17 15.49 -31.00 14.96
C SER A 17 14.82 -29.79 15.62
N ILE A 18 15.24 -29.41 16.83
CA ILE A 18 14.73 -28.20 17.50
C ILE A 18 15.05 -26.88 16.75
N PRO A 19 16.27 -26.66 16.20
CA PRO A 19 16.62 -25.39 15.53
C PRO A 19 15.73 -25.06 14.34
N SER A 20 15.34 -26.05 13.54
CA SER A 20 14.51 -25.84 12.35
C SER A 20 13.10 -25.37 12.68
N VAL A 21 12.53 -25.82 13.81
CA VAL A 21 11.20 -25.39 14.27
C VAL A 21 11.20 -23.92 14.70
N TRP A 22 12.25 -23.45 15.39
CA TRP A 22 12.37 -22.04 15.79
C TRP A 22 12.59 -21.11 14.59
N ALA A 23 13.37 -21.53 13.60
CA ALA A 23 13.57 -20.76 12.37
C ALA A 23 12.27 -20.61 11.57
N GLN A 24 11.44 -21.64 11.53
CA GLN A 24 10.15 -21.61 10.83
C GLN A 24 9.10 -20.76 11.57
N LEU A 25 9.14 -20.73 12.90
CA LEU A 25 8.33 -19.81 13.73
C LEU A 25 8.71 -18.34 13.49
N ASP A 26 10.01 -18.03 13.38
CA ASP A 26 10.53 -16.67 13.12
C ASP A 26 10.06 -16.14 11.75
N LEU A 27 10.14 -16.97 10.70
CA LEU A 27 9.65 -16.60 9.37
C LEU A 27 8.13 -16.43 9.31
N GLY A 28 7.38 -17.27 10.05
CA GLY A 28 5.92 -17.13 10.12
C GLY A 28 5.50 -15.79 10.69
N SER A 29 6.10 -15.35 11.80
CA SER A 29 5.85 -14.01 12.35
C SER A 29 6.26 -12.89 11.41
N LEU A 30 7.38 -13.06 10.68
CA LEU A 30 7.85 -12.07 9.73
C LEU A 30 6.87 -11.90 8.55
N ALA A 31 6.25 -12.99 8.09
CA ALA A 31 5.22 -12.94 7.06
C ALA A 31 3.94 -12.24 7.52
N ASP A 32 3.52 -12.45 8.77
CA ASP A 32 2.39 -11.74 9.38
C ASP A 32 2.67 -10.23 9.53
N ASP A 33 3.88 -9.87 9.94
CA ASP A 33 4.32 -8.48 10.04
C ASP A 33 4.35 -7.81 8.65
N ALA A 34 4.86 -8.51 7.63
CA ALA A 34 4.87 -8.04 6.25
C ALA A 34 3.45 -7.82 5.71
N PHE A 35 2.53 -8.78 5.94
CA PHE A 35 1.13 -8.63 5.56
C PHE A 35 0.47 -7.43 6.25
N THR A 36 0.74 -7.25 7.55
CA THR A 36 0.23 -6.10 8.31
C THR A 36 0.78 -4.78 7.77
N ALA A 37 2.07 -4.72 7.42
CA ALA A 37 2.68 -3.53 6.83
C ALA A 37 2.06 -3.17 5.46
N ILE A 38 1.79 -4.18 4.63
CA ILE A 38 1.08 -4.01 3.35
C ILE A 38 -0.32 -3.45 3.56
N SER A 39 -1.10 -4.02 4.49
CA SER A 39 -2.44 -3.52 4.82
C SER A 39 -2.41 -2.04 5.24
N VAL A 40 -1.43 -1.65 6.07
CA VAL A 40 -1.28 -0.25 6.51
C VAL A 40 -0.87 0.66 5.34
N ALA A 41 -0.07 0.17 4.39
CA ALA A 41 0.31 0.91 3.20
C ALA A 41 -0.87 1.11 2.23
N GLU A 42 -1.73 0.10 2.07
CA GLU A 42 -2.97 0.17 1.29
C GLU A 42 -3.96 1.18 1.90
N ASP A 43 -4.16 1.14 3.22
CA ASP A 43 -5.03 2.08 3.94
C ASP A 43 -4.55 3.54 3.81
N ALA A 44 -3.24 3.73 3.66
CA ALA A 44 -2.63 5.03 3.39
C ALA A 44 -2.80 5.49 1.93
N GLY A 45 -3.40 4.68 1.05
CA GLY A 45 -3.59 4.96 -0.36
C GLY A 45 -2.37 4.66 -1.24
N GLY A 46 -1.43 3.85 -0.76
CA GLY A 46 -0.27 3.41 -1.52
C GLY A 46 -0.59 2.26 -2.49
N GLU A 47 0.19 2.14 -3.56
CA GLU A 47 0.09 1.03 -4.52
C GLU A 47 0.82 -0.21 -3.98
N VAL A 48 0.08 -1.28 -3.68
CA VAL A 48 0.59 -2.47 -2.98
C VAL A 48 0.79 -3.70 -3.86
N GLY A 49 0.59 -3.59 -5.18
CA GLY A 49 0.64 -4.73 -6.10
C GLY A 49 1.97 -5.49 -6.04
N ASP A 50 3.07 -4.77 -6.22
CA ASP A 50 4.42 -5.36 -6.20
C ASP A 50 4.79 -5.97 -4.82
N LEU A 51 4.26 -5.38 -3.74
CA LEU A 51 4.49 -5.87 -2.37
C LEU A 51 3.76 -7.20 -2.11
N LEU A 52 2.54 -7.33 -2.64
CA LEU A 52 1.76 -8.56 -2.57
C LEU A 52 2.40 -9.68 -3.38
N ASP A 53 2.95 -9.36 -4.55
CA ASP A 53 3.69 -10.33 -5.37
C ASP A 53 4.94 -10.83 -4.62
N GLY A 54 5.69 -9.93 -3.98
CA GLY A 54 6.86 -10.30 -3.15
C GLY A 54 6.48 -11.15 -1.93
N LEU A 55 5.39 -10.81 -1.23
CA LEU A 55 4.89 -11.62 -0.13
C LEU A 55 4.50 -13.03 -0.60
N ASN A 56 3.82 -13.12 -1.74
CA ASN A 56 3.38 -14.39 -2.29
C ASN A 56 4.57 -15.26 -2.74
N GLU A 57 5.59 -14.67 -3.35
CA GLU A 57 6.84 -15.34 -3.70
C GLU A 57 7.54 -15.91 -2.45
N ALA A 58 7.63 -15.12 -1.38
CA ALA A 58 8.21 -15.57 -0.11
C ALA A 58 7.43 -16.74 0.51
N LEU A 59 6.09 -16.70 0.47
CA LEU A 59 5.25 -17.80 0.97
C LEU A 59 5.44 -19.10 0.18
N LEU A 60 5.58 -19.02 -1.15
CA LEU A 60 5.87 -20.18 -1.99
C LEU A 60 7.25 -20.77 -1.67
N LEU A 61 8.25 -19.93 -1.42
CA LEU A 61 9.58 -20.36 -0.99
C LEU A 61 9.53 -21.03 0.39
N MET A 62 8.74 -20.51 1.33
CA MET A 62 8.52 -21.13 2.64
C MET A 62 7.82 -22.49 2.51
N GLU A 63 6.85 -22.64 1.61
CA GLU A 63 6.15 -23.91 1.39
C GLU A 63 7.10 -25.01 0.85
N SER A 64 8.09 -24.62 0.03
CA SER A 64 9.05 -25.56 -0.55
C SER A 64 10.01 -26.22 0.46
N GLY A 65 10.16 -25.63 1.66
CA GLY A 65 10.81 -26.28 2.80
C GLY A 65 12.33 -26.48 2.71
N SER A 66 13.03 -25.94 1.70
CA SER A 66 14.50 -26.05 1.60
C SER A 66 15.21 -24.92 2.35
N ASP A 67 16.34 -25.22 3.01
CA ASP A 67 17.08 -24.21 3.80
C ASP A 67 17.54 -23.00 2.96
N VAL A 68 17.85 -23.22 1.68
CA VAL A 68 18.19 -22.14 0.74
C VAL A 68 16.98 -21.25 0.51
N ASN A 69 15.82 -21.87 0.24
CA ASN A 69 14.57 -21.15 -0.02
C ASN A 69 14.07 -20.41 1.23
N MET A 70 14.36 -20.91 2.45
CA MET A 70 14.04 -20.21 3.70
C MET A 70 14.88 -18.95 3.89
N THR A 71 16.14 -18.97 3.46
CA THR A 71 17.00 -17.78 3.52
C THR A 71 16.54 -16.74 2.50
N ASP A 72 16.20 -17.18 1.30
CA ASP A 72 15.67 -16.30 0.25
C ASP A 72 14.31 -15.72 0.63
N ALA A 73 13.39 -16.54 1.18
CA ALA A 73 12.10 -16.09 1.69
C ALA A 73 12.26 -14.99 2.75
N ARG A 74 13.20 -15.17 3.69
CA ARG A 74 13.49 -14.14 4.71
C ARG A 74 13.95 -12.83 4.07
N SER A 75 14.87 -12.89 3.12
CA SER A 75 15.36 -11.70 2.43
C SER A 75 14.25 -10.96 1.66
N ILE A 76 13.32 -11.70 1.06
CA ILE A 76 12.18 -11.11 0.35
C ILE A 76 11.21 -10.45 1.34
N LEU A 77 10.88 -11.12 2.45
CA LEU A 77 10.01 -10.56 3.49
C LEU A 77 10.58 -9.28 4.11
N ASP A 78 11.90 -9.25 4.37
CA ASP A 78 12.58 -8.05 4.86
C ASP A 78 12.49 -6.90 3.84
N ALA A 79 12.65 -7.21 2.55
CA ALA A 79 12.50 -6.21 1.48
C ALA A 79 11.06 -5.67 1.41
N VAL A 80 10.06 -6.55 1.47
CA VAL A 80 8.64 -6.19 1.49
C VAL A 80 8.32 -5.28 2.67
N LEU A 81 8.87 -5.54 3.85
CA LEU A 81 8.67 -4.68 5.03
C LEU A 81 9.23 -3.26 4.82
N VAL A 82 10.44 -3.15 4.27
CA VAL A 82 11.08 -1.86 3.99
C VAL A 82 10.31 -1.10 2.91
N ASP A 83 9.94 -1.77 1.83
CA ASP A 83 9.25 -1.15 0.70
C ASP A 83 7.80 -0.77 1.07
N ALA A 84 7.13 -1.56 1.92
CA ALA A 84 5.80 -1.22 2.45
C ALA A 84 5.81 0.10 3.22
N GLU A 85 6.85 0.38 4.00
CA GLU A 85 6.97 1.68 4.68
C GLU A 85 7.16 2.82 3.68
N ALA A 86 7.95 2.62 2.63
CA ALA A 86 8.14 3.62 1.57
C ALA A 86 6.83 3.91 0.81
N VAL A 87 6.09 2.86 0.44
CA VAL A 87 4.78 2.97 -0.24
C VAL A 87 3.76 3.66 0.63
N ARG A 88 3.71 3.36 1.94
CA ARG A 88 2.84 4.06 2.90
C ARG A 88 3.13 5.56 2.91
N VAL A 89 4.40 5.96 2.99
CA VAL A 89 4.80 7.37 3.01
C VAL A 89 4.42 8.07 1.71
N ALA A 90 4.56 7.40 0.56
CA ALA A 90 4.12 7.92 -0.72
C ALA A 90 2.59 8.09 -0.79
N GLY A 91 1.82 7.11 -0.30
CA GLY A 91 0.35 7.16 -0.23
C GLY A 91 -0.16 8.35 0.58
N VAL A 92 0.39 8.58 1.78
CA VAL A 92 0.02 9.72 2.63
C VAL A 92 0.29 11.07 1.92
N GLN A 93 1.41 11.19 1.21
CA GLN A 93 1.74 12.40 0.47
C GLN A 93 0.77 12.65 -0.69
N GLN A 94 0.33 11.60 -1.40
CA GLN A 94 -0.68 11.73 -2.45
C GLN A 94 -2.04 12.14 -1.87
N GLY A 95 -2.50 11.49 -0.79
CA GLY A 95 -3.77 11.82 -0.15
C GLY A 95 -3.86 13.27 0.33
N THR A 96 -2.78 13.82 0.90
CA THR A 96 -2.74 15.24 1.30
C THR A 96 -2.85 16.20 0.12
N SER A 97 -2.25 15.86 -1.03
CA SER A 97 -2.31 16.68 -2.24
C SER A 97 -3.72 16.71 -2.82
N GLU A 98 -4.41 15.57 -2.83
CA GLU A 98 -5.80 15.50 -3.31
C GLU A 98 -6.76 16.30 -2.43
N ALA A 99 -6.60 16.23 -1.11
CA ALA A 99 -7.39 17.01 -0.17
C ALA A 99 -7.22 18.52 -0.40
N VAL A 100 -5.98 18.99 -0.62
CA VAL A 100 -5.71 20.40 -0.94
C VAL A 100 -6.34 20.80 -2.27
N ILE A 101 -6.24 19.95 -3.30
CA ILE A 101 -6.88 20.20 -4.60
C ILE A 101 -8.41 20.28 -4.45
N ALA A 102 -9.02 19.41 -3.65
CA ALA A 102 -10.45 19.41 -3.39
C ALA A 102 -10.90 20.73 -2.72
N VAL A 103 -10.15 21.19 -1.71
CA VAL A 103 -10.41 22.49 -1.06
C VAL A 103 -10.31 23.64 -2.06
N ILE A 104 -9.25 23.69 -2.87
CA ILE A 104 -9.08 24.72 -3.90
C ILE A 104 -10.25 24.71 -4.89
N LYS A 105 -10.69 23.54 -5.34
CA LYS A 105 -11.85 23.41 -6.24
C LYS A 105 -13.11 24.01 -5.63
N VAL A 106 -13.40 23.72 -4.36
CA VAL A 106 -14.56 24.28 -3.66
C VAL A 106 -14.46 25.80 -3.56
N VAL A 107 -13.29 26.33 -3.17
CA VAL A 107 -13.06 27.78 -3.07
C VAL A 107 -13.25 28.48 -4.42
N VAL A 108 -12.72 27.90 -5.51
CA VAL A 108 -12.88 28.44 -6.86
C VAL A 108 -14.34 28.42 -7.31
N LEU A 109 -15.07 27.34 -7.05
CA LEU A 109 -16.50 27.23 -7.37
C LEU A 109 -17.33 28.29 -6.65
N VAL A 110 -17.10 28.46 -5.33
CA VAL A 110 -17.77 29.48 -4.53
C VAL A 110 -17.41 30.88 -5.05
N GLY A 111 -16.13 31.12 -5.34
CA GLY A 111 -15.67 32.40 -5.90
C GLY A 111 -16.32 32.71 -7.24
N LEU A 112 -16.40 31.74 -8.15
CA LEU A 112 -17.11 31.87 -9.43
C LEU A 112 -18.59 32.15 -9.23
N ALA A 113 -19.26 31.45 -8.31
CA ALA A 113 -20.66 31.69 -8.00
C ALA A 113 -20.89 33.12 -7.48
N VAL A 114 -20.02 33.64 -6.62
CA VAL A 114 -20.08 35.03 -6.15
C VAL A 114 -19.86 36.02 -7.29
N VAL A 115 -18.87 35.78 -8.16
CA VAL A 115 -18.61 36.66 -9.32
C VAL A 115 -19.79 36.66 -10.29
N VAL A 116 -20.38 35.49 -10.56
CA VAL A 116 -21.60 35.37 -11.38
C VAL A 116 -22.78 36.04 -10.70
N TRP A 117 -22.92 35.95 -9.38
CA TRP A 117 -24.01 36.64 -8.70
C TRP A 117 -23.88 38.17 -8.75
N LEU A 118 -22.66 38.70 -8.60
CA LEU A 118 -22.42 40.14 -8.61
C LEU A 118 -22.38 40.76 -10.01
N ARG A 119 -21.88 40.03 -11.01
CA ARG A 119 -21.64 40.55 -12.38
C ARG A 119 -22.38 39.79 -13.47
N GLY A 120 -23.10 38.73 -13.13
CA GLY A 120 -23.82 37.89 -14.09
C GLY A 120 -24.85 38.68 -14.87
N ASP A 121 -25.50 39.66 -14.25
CA ASP A 121 -26.47 40.51 -14.94
C ASP A 121 -25.79 41.36 -16.04
N ASP A 122 -24.67 42.03 -15.72
CA ASP A 122 -23.89 42.80 -16.70
C ASP A 122 -23.34 41.93 -17.85
N TYR A 123 -22.85 40.73 -17.52
CA TYR A 123 -22.35 39.78 -18.52
C TYR A 123 -23.47 39.23 -19.38
N PHE A 124 -24.61 38.86 -18.79
CA PHE A 124 -25.80 38.40 -19.49
C PHE A 124 -26.32 39.49 -20.43
N TRP A 125 -26.48 40.72 -19.96
CA TRP A 125 -26.92 41.84 -20.78
C TRP A 125 -25.91 42.22 -21.87
N ARG A 126 -24.60 42.07 -21.64
CA ARG A 126 -23.59 42.25 -22.69
C ARG A 126 -23.66 41.14 -23.74
N LEU A 127 -23.77 39.88 -23.33
CA LEU A 127 -23.87 38.74 -24.23
C LEU A 127 -25.16 38.82 -25.04
N TRP A 128 -26.29 39.07 -24.38
CA TRP A 128 -27.61 39.24 -24.97
C TRP A 128 -27.62 40.33 -26.04
N ARG A 129 -27.06 41.51 -25.74
CA ARG A 129 -26.95 42.60 -26.72
C ARG A 129 -26.06 42.26 -27.91
N ARG A 130 -25.01 41.46 -27.73
CA ARG A 130 -24.16 40.97 -28.83
C ARG A 130 -24.91 39.99 -29.73
N THR A 131 -25.64 39.05 -29.14
CA THR A 131 -26.41 38.04 -29.91
C THR A 131 -27.61 38.66 -30.63
N LYS A 132 -28.34 39.59 -29.99
CA LYS A 132 -29.49 40.28 -30.60
C LYS A 132 -29.11 41.28 -31.70
N ARG A 133 -27.88 41.80 -31.75
CA ARG A 133 -27.43 42.70 -32.83
C ARG A 133 -27.42 42.03 -34.22
N GLY A 134 -27.43 40.70 -34.30
CA GLY A 134 -27.58 39.95 -35.56
C GLY A 134 -29.02 39.74 -36.02
N TYR A 135 -30.03 40.04 -35.20
CA TYR A 135 -31.45 39.75 -35.48
C TYR A 135 -32.32 41.00 -35.70
N VAL A 136 -31.74 42.21 -35.73
CA VAL A 136 -32.48 43.48 -35.93
C VAL A 136 -32.31 44.03 -37.36
N PHE A 137 -31.61 43.30 -38.23
CA PHE A 137 -31.49 43.62 -39.65
C PHE A 137 -31.90 42.40 -40.48
N GLU A 138 -33.20 42.12 -40.49
CA GLU A 138 -33.93 41.46 -41.59
C GLU A 138 -35.33 42.04 -41.66
#